data_AF-W0FY13-F1
#
_entry.id   AF-W0FY13-F1
#
_cell.length_a   1.000
_cell.length_b   1.000
_cell.length_c   1.000
_cell.angle_alpha   90.00
_cell.angle_beta   90.00
_cell.angle_gamma   90.00
#
_symmetry.space_group_name_H-M   'P 1'
#
loop_
_entity.id
_entity.type
_entity.pdbx_description
1 polymer ?
#
loop_
_entity_poly.entity_id
_entity_poly.type
_entity_poly.pdbx_seq_one_letter_code
_entity_poly.pdbx_strand_id
1 'polypeptide(L)'
;MIPCEVRAHAPGLNRSWLLAEHQAVTSRDALRWLQGEAVQLADRLDPDPRTAWWAPYAALYIVADTELDAPAELREWRDDLAASEEAMNALAAGDPVQFTTRDDTAYYTLTAAPPMFRVPPWVARLPSRGEAS
;
A
#
# COMPACT_ATOMS: atom_id res chain seq x y z
N MET A 1 -5.23 9.10 -12.97
CA MET A 1 -4.23 8.82 -11.92
C MET A 1 -4.82 7.79 -11.00
N ILE A 2 -4.01 6.83 -10.57
CA ILE A 2 -4.39 5.73 -9.68
C ILE A 2 -3.87 6.11 -8.30
N PRO A 3 -4.73 6.47 -7.33
CA PRO A 3 -4.31 6.68 -5.95
C PRO A 3 -3.77 5.37 -5.38
N CYS A 4 -2.59 5.47 -4.78
CA CYS A 4 -1.95 4.38 -4.07
C CYS A 4 -1.70 4.84 -2.63
N GLU A 5 -1.94 3.96 -1.66
CA GLU A 5 -1.74 4.26 -0.25
C GLU A 5 -1.26 3.04 0.54
N VAL A 6 -0.54 3.31 1.63
CA VAL A 6 -0.19 2.34 2.65
C VAL A 6 -0.78 2.80 3.97
N ARG A 7 -1.59 1.95 4.61
CA ARG A 7 -2.25 2.26 5.88
C ARG A 7 -1.92 1.19 6.93
N ALA A 8 -1.59 1.64 8.14
CA ALA A 8 -1.57 0.79 9.32
C ALA A 8 -2.88 0.94 10.09
N HIS A 9 -3.43 -0.16 10.57
CA HIS A 9 -4.59 -0.18 11.45
C HIS A 9 -4.28 -1.03 12.68
N ALA A 10 -4.27 -0.41 13.86
CA ALA A 10 -4.07 -1.10 15.13
C ALA A 10 -5.43 -1.28 15.83
N PRO A 11 -6.02 -2.49 15.79
CA PRO A 11 -7.35 -2.74 16.37
C PRO A 11 -7.36 -2.56 17.89
N GLY A 12 -6.27 -2.93 18.57
CA GLY A 12 -6.13 -2.73 20.02
C GLY A 12 -6.15 -1.25 20.45
N LEU A 13 -5.85 -0.33 19.53
CA LEU A 13 -5.89 1.11 19.76
C LEU A 13 -7.09 1.80 19.09
N ASN A 14 -7.89 1.06 18.31
CA ASN A 14 -8.94 1.58 17.43
C ASN A 14 -8.49 2.79 16.62
N ARG A 15 -7.29 2.71 16.03
CA ARG A 15 -6.66 3.81 15.27
C ARG A 15 -6.09 3.32 13.95
N SER A 16 -6.01 4.24 13.00
CA SER A 16 -5.38 4.02 11.71
C SER A 16 -4.47 5.18 11.34
N TRP A 17 -3.36 4.88 10.65
CA TRP A 17 -2.37 5.85 10.20
C TRP A 17 -2.07 5.64 8.72
N LEU A 18 -2.07 6.74 7.96
CA LEU A 18 -1.51 6.75 6.61
C LEU A 18 0.01 6.78 6.72
N LEU A 19 0.67 5.76 6.19
CA LEU A 19 2.14 5.62 6.25
C LEU A 19 2.82 6.15 5.00
N ALA A 20 2.16 6.01 3.84
CA ALA A 20 2.64 6.51 2.56
C ALA A 20 1.47 6.69 1.59
N GLU A 21 1.62 7.63 0.65
CA GLU A 21 0.66 7.88 -0.42
C GLU A 21 1.38 8.21 -1.73
N HIS A 22 0.75 7.90 -2.86
CA HIS A 22 1.28 8.19 -4.19
C HIS A 22 0.16 8.28 -5.23
N GLN A 23 0.42 9.03 -6.31
CA GLN A 23 -0.49 9.17 -7.44
C GLN A 23 0.18 8.59 -8.69
N ALA A 24 -0.12 7.33 -9.00
CA ALA A 24 0.46 6.66 -10.14
C ALA A 24 -0.21 7.09 -11.45
N VAL A 25 0.58 7.18 -12.51
CA VAL A 25 0.09 7.57 -13.84
C VAL A 25 -0.44 6.36 -14.62
N THR A 26 0.12 5.18 -14.36
CA THR A 26 -0.21 3.92 -15.07
C THR A 26 -0.36 2.75 -14.09
N SER A 27 -1.00 1.66 -14.53
CA SER A 27 -1.12 0.43 -13.73
C SER A 27 0.24 -0.15 -13.33
N ARG A 28 1.24 -0.11 -14.24
CA ARG A 28 2.60 -0.58 -13.96
C ARG A 28 3.32 0.28 -12.92
N ASP A 29 3.11 1.59 -13.00
CA ASP A 29 3.64 2.56 -12.05
C ASP A 29 3.03 2.35 -10.65
N ALA A 30 1.72 2.12 -10.58
CA ALA A 30 1.01 1.79 -9.34
C ALA A 30 1.56 0.51 -8.69
N LEU A 31 1.65 -0.59 -9.45
CA LEU A 31 2.16 -1.85 -8.93
C LEU A 31 3.62 -1.75 -8.48
N ARG A 32 4.46 -1.07 -9.28
CA ARG A 32 5.86 -0.82 -8.92
C ARG A 32 5.98 -0.02 -7.64
N TRP A 33 5.13 0.99 -7.46
CA TRP A 33 5.11 1.78 -6.23
C TRP A 33 4.70 0.91 -5.03
N LEU A 34 3.64 0.10 -5.14
CA LEU A 34 3.23 -0.79 -4.05
C LEU A 34 4.34 -1.78 -3.67
N GLN A 35 5.01 -2.39 -4.64
CA GLN A 35 6.14 -3.31 -4.39
C GLN A 35 7.32 -2.59 -3.72
N GLY A 36 7.61 -1.35 -4.14
CA GLY A 36 8.64 -0.53 -3.51
C GLY A 36 8.31 -0.15 -2.07
N GLU A 37 7.04 0.20 -1.79
CA GLU A 37 6.59 0.48 -0.43
C GLU A 37 6.51 -0.78 0.43
N ALA A 38 6.22 -1.95 -0.13
CA ALA A 38 6.26 -3.21 0.61
C ALA A 38 7.65 -3.48 1.18
N VAL A 39 8.69 -3.32 0.36
CA VAL A 39 10.09 -3.46 0.80
C VAL A 39 10.45 -2.40 1.83
N GLN A 40 10.14 -1.13 1.56
CA GLN A 40 10.42 -0.05 2.51
C GLN A 40 9.66 -0.21 3.83
N LEU A 41 8.45 -0.75 3.82
CA LEU A 41 7.69 -1.03 5.03
C LEU A 41 8.31 -2.21 5.79
N ALA A 42 8.64 -3.30 5.11
CA ALA A 42 9.32 -4.44 5.72
C ALA A 42 10.62 -4.02 6.41
N ASP A 43 11.45 -3.20 5.76
CA ASP A 43 12.71 -2.73 6.34
C ASP A 43 12.52 -1.75 7.52
N ARG A 44 11.39 -1.03 7.56
CA ARG A 44 11.03 -0.16 8.70
C ARG A 44 10.52 -0.98 9.88
N LEU A 45 9.81 -2.08 9.63
CA LEU A 45 9.24 -2.96 10.66
C LEU A 45 10.30 -3.91 11.24
N ASP A 46 11.15 -4.46 10.38
CA ASP A 46 12.21 -5.40 10.72
C ASP A 46 13.51 -5.00 10.00
N PRO A 47 14.26 -4.04 10.57
CA PRO A 47 15.55 -3.62 10.04
C PRO A 47 16.63 -4.65 10.36
N ASP A 48 17.42 -5.04 9.35
CA ASP A 48 18.55 -5.95 9.58
C ASP A 48 19.61 -5.29 10.48
N PRO A 49 19.90 -5.86 11.67
CA PRO A 49 20.88 -5.32 12.61
C PRO A 49 22.29 -5.17 12.03
N ARG A 50 22.61 -5.88 10.94
CA ARG A 50 23.91 -5.82 10.27
C ARG A 50 24.04 -4.65 9.29
N THR A 51 22.92 -4.11 8.80
CA THR A 51 22.90 -3.06 7.78
C THR A 51 22.31 -1.74 8.29
N ALA A 52 21.59 -1.77 9.41
CA ALA A 52 21.01 -0.61 10.09
C ALA A 52 22.05 0.28 10.77
N TRP A 53 22.88 0.97 9.98
CA TRP A 53 23.93 1.89 10.46
C TRP A 53 23.43 3.06 11.30
N TRP A 54 22.14 3.39 11.18
CA TRP A 54 21.47 4.45 11.95
C TRP A 54 21.14 4.02 13.37
N ALA A 55 21.09 2.71 13.65
CA ALA A 55 20.77 2.19 14.96
C ALA A 55 22.03 2.22 15.85
N PRO A 56 21.91 2.66 17.12
CA PRO A 56 23.00 2.52 18.08
C PRO A 56 23.43 1.07 18.23
N TYR A 57 24.70 0.86 18.60
CA TYR A 57 25.22 -0.48 18.84
C TYR A 57 24.34 -1.24 19.86
N ALA A 58 24.03 -2.51 19.56
CA ALA A 58 23.17 -3.38 20.35
C ALA A 58 21.72 -2.89 20.56
N ALA A 59 21.24 -1.87 19.82
CA ALA A 59 19.83 -1.47 19.84
C ALA A 59 18.93 -2.44 19.07
N LEU A 60 19.51 -3.19 18.11
CA LEU A 60 18.83 -4.22 17.32
C LEU A 60 19.49 -5.58 17.60
N TYR A 61 18.68 -6.61 17.74
CA TYR A 61 19.12 -8.00 17.90
C TYR A 61 18.15 -8.92 17.15
N ILE A 62 18.65 -10.09 16.77
CA ILE A 62 17.86 -11.08 16.04
C ILE A 62 16.89 -11.73 17.02
N VAL A 63 15.60 -11.68 16.69
CA VAL A 63 14.52 -12.35 17.41
C VAL A 63 14.17 -13.63 16.65
N ALA A 64 13.63 -14.63 17.35
CA ALA A 64 13.08 -15.81 16.70
C ALA A 64 11.81 -15.45 15.92
N ASP A 65 11.55 -16.17 14.82
CA ASP A 65 10.38 -15.94 13.97
C ASP A 65 9.08 -15.95 14.77
N THR A 66 8.19 -15.01 14.45
CA THR A 66 6.84 -14.94 14.98
C THR A 66 5.88 -15.76 14.11
N GLU A 67 4.75 -16.19 14.67
CA GLU A 67 3.69 -16.85 13.87
C GLU A 67 3.11 -15.91 12.80
N LEU A 68 3.24 -14.59 13.01
CA LEU A 68 2.75 -13.53 12.15
C LEU A 68 3.91 -12.59 11.81
N ASP A 69 4.56 -12.85 10.68
CA ASP A 69 5.73 -12.12 10.22
C ASP A 69 5.35 -11.23 9.03
N ALA A 70 4.76 -10.07 9.35
CA ALA A 70 4.37 -9.10 8.34
C ALA A 70 5.55 -8.66 7.44
N PRO A 71 6.76 -8.40 7.98
CA PRO A 71 7.94 -8.14 7.15
C PRO A 71 8.28 -9.25 6.15
N ALA A 72 8.22 -10.53 6.56
CA ALA A 72 8.44 -11.65 5.65
C ALA A 72 7.37 -11.72 4.56
N GLU A 73 6.08 -11.64 4.92
CA GLU A 73 4.98 -11.67 3.95
C GLU A 73 5.05 -10.52 2.93
N LEU A 74 5.49 -9.32 3.35
CA LEU A 74 5.71 -8.19 2.44
C LEU A 74 6.82 -8.47 1.43
N ARG A 75 7.92 -9.10 1.87
CA ARG A 75 9.05 -9.48 1.00
C ARG A 75 8.62 -10.60 0.04
N GLU A 76 7.90 -11.59 0.53
CA GLU A 76 7.33 -12.68 -0.27
C GLU A 76 6.36 -12.17 -1.33
N TRP A 77 5.42 -11.30 -0.95
CA TRP A 77 4.47 -10.70 -1.90
C TRP A 77 5.16 -9.93 -3.02
N ARG A 78 6.25 -9.22 -2.70
CA ARG A 78 7.05 -8.50 -3.70
C ARG A 78 7.80 -9.45 -4.65
N ASP A 79 8.17 -10.65 -4.20
CA ASP A 79 8.88 -11.66 -4.99
C ASP A 79 7.96 -12.66 -5.70
N ASP A 80 6.66 -12.69 -5.36
CA ASP A 80 5.65 -13.50 -6.02
C ASP A 80 5.28 -12.95 -7.41
N LEU A 81 5.80 -13.61 -8.44
CA LEU A 81 5.53 -13.26 -9.83
C LEU A 81 4.07 -13.51 -10.22
N ALA A 82 3.44 -14.57 -9.72
CA ALA A 82 2.06 -14.89 -10.06
C ALA A 82 1.10 -13.85 -9.46
N ALA A 83 1.30 -13.48 -8.20
CA ALA A 83 0.56 -12.38 -7.57
C ALA A 83 0.80 -11.05 -8.29
N SER A 84 2.03 -10.79 -8.74
CA SER A 84 2.35 -9.59 -9.53
C SER A 84 1.61 -9.54 -10.87
N GLU A 85 1.52 -10.67 -11.58
CA GLU A 85 0.78 -10.77 -12.84
C GLU A 85 -0.73 -10.58 -12.62
N GLU A 86 -1.30 -11.21 -11.59
CA GLU A 86 -2.71 -11.05 -11.22
C GLU A 86 -3.03 -9.59 -10.87
N ALA A 87 -2.22 -8.96 -10.02
CA ALA A 87 -2.36 -7.56 -9.66
C ALA A 87 -2.27 -6.63 -10.87
N MET A 88 -1.33 -6.89 -11.80
CA MET A 88 -1.20 -6.10 -13.02
C MET A 88 -2.45 -6.22 -13.92
N ASN A 89 -3.00 -7.43 -14.04
CA ASN A 89 -4.22 -7.67 -14.81
C ASN A 89 -5.43 -6.97 -14.20
N ALA A 90 -5.59 -7.02 -12.87
CA ALA A 90 -6.64 -6.30 -12.15
C ALA A 90 -6.54 -4.78 -12.38
N LEU A 91 -5.35 -4.18 -12.18
CA LEU A 91 -5.15 -2.75 -12.42
C LEU A 91 -5.33 -2.35 -13.88
N ALA A 92 -5.07 -3.24 -14.84
CA ALA A 92 -5.33 -2.99 -16.26
C ALA A 92 -6.83 -3.06 -16.59
N ALA A 93 -7.58 -3.91 -15.90
CA ALA A 93 -9.05 -3.97 -16.00
C ALA A 93 -9.74 -2.78 -15.32
N GLY A 94 -9.02 -2.05 -14.46
CA GLY A 94 -9.54 -0.93 -13.69
C GLY A 94 -10.03 -1.34 -12.29
N ASP A 95 -9.76 -2.56 -11.87
CA ASP A 95 -10.08 -3.09 -10.56
C ASP A 95 -9.03 -2.66 -9.52
N PRO A 96 -9.42 -2.44 -8.26
CA PRO A 96 -8.47 -2.15 -7.21
C PRO A 96 -7.63 -3.38 -6.85
N VAL A 97 -6.35 -3.14 -6.56
CA VAL A 97 -5.47 -4.13 -5.94
C VAL A 97 -5.25 -3.76 -4.49
N GLN A 98 -5.37 -4.76 -3.62
CA GLN A 98 -5.10 -4.62 -2.20
C GLN A 98 -4.28 -5.83 -1.71
N PHE A 99 -3.21 -5.55 -0.98
CA PHE A 99 -2.48 -6.52 -0.20
C PHE A 99 -2.58 -6.17 1.28
N THR A 100 -2.88 -7.15 2.14
CA THR A 100 -3.00 -6.94 3.58
C THR A 100 -2.21 -8.02 4.31
N THR A 101 -1.33 -7.59 5.20
CA THR A 101 -0.59 -8.44 6.14
C THR A 101 -0.75 -7.91 7.57
N ARG A 102 -0.28 -8.63 8.58
CA ARG A 102 -0.36 -8.22 9.98
C ARG A 102 0.77 -8.79 10.82
N ASP A 103 1.08 -8.08 11.89
CA ASP A 103 1.82 -8.63 13.03
C ASP A 103 0.90 -8.75 14.26
N ASP A 104 1.48 -8.95 15.44
CA ASP A 104 0.74 -9.04 16.69
C ASP A 104 0.04 -7.73 17.11
N THR A 105 0.40 -6.61 16.49
CA THR A 105 0.02 -5.25 16.92
C THR A 105 -0.89 -4.53 15.92
N ALA A 106 -0.66 -4.72 14.62
CA ALA A 106 -1.31 -3.96 13.57
C ALA A 106 -1.48 -4.74 12.26
N TYR A 107 -2.46 -4.29 11.48
CA TYR A 107 -2.66 -4.67 10.09
C TYR A 107 -2.04 -3.62 9.19
N TYR A 108 -1.35 -4.05 8.15
CA TYR A 108 -0.77 -3.20 7.13
C TYR A 108 -1.44 -3.49 5.80
N THR A 109 -2.04 -2.46 5.20
CA THR A 109 -2.75 -2.56 3.94
C THR A 109 -2.12 -1.66 2.90
N LEU A 110 -1.73 -2.24 1.78
CA LEU A 110 -1.21 -1.57 0.58
C LEU A 110 -2.29 -1.61 -0.49
N THR A 111 -2.73 -0.46 -0.97
CA THR A 111 -3.85 -0.36 -1.92
C THR A 111 -3.47 0.49 -3.11
N ALA A 112 -3.84 0.05 -4.31
CA ALA A 112 -3.91 0.88 -5.51
C ALA A 112 -5.32 0.77 -6.10
N ALA A 113 -6.06 1.87 -6.13
CA ALA A 113 -7.47 1.86 -6.52
C ALA A 113 -7.70 2.81 -7.70
N PRO A 114 -7.81 2.31 -8.94
CA PRO A 114 -8.19 3.13 -10.08
C PRO A 114 -9.53 3.84 -9.78
N PRO A 115 -9.68 5.13 -10.12
CA PRO A 115 -10.90 5.85 -9.82
C PRO A 115 -12.09 5.20 -10.56
N MET A 116 -13.11 4.80 -9.79
CA MET A 116 -14.31 4.10 -10.28
C MET A 116 -15.13 4.91 -11.31
N PHE A 117 -14.89 6.22 -11.41
CA PHE A 117 -15.57 7.10 -12.37
C PHE A 117 -14.57 7.74 -13.34
N ARG A 118 -14.67 7.38 -14.64
CA ARG A 118 -14.33 8.33 -15.70
C ARG A 118 -15.43 9.39 -15.71
N VAL A 119 -15.26 10.49 -14.98
CA VAL A 119 -16.14 11.65 -15.20
C VAL A 119 -15.79 12.21 -16.58
N PRO A 120 -16.71 12.22 -17.56
CA PRO A 120 -16.43 12.86 -18.84
C PRO A 120 -16.23 14.37 -18.61
N PRO A 121 -15.27 15.02 -19.31
CA PRO A 121 -14.95 16.43 -19.09
C PRO A 121 -16.11 17.40 -19.35
N TRP A 122 -17.20 16.93 -19.99
CA TRP A 122 -18.39 17.74 -20.28
C TRP A 122 -19.41 17.81 -19.13
N VAL A 123 -19.28 16.98 -18.09
CA VAL A 123 -20.23 16.96 -16.95
C VAL A 123 -20.01 18.14 -15.97
N ALA A 124 -18.87 18.82 -16.05
CA ALA A 124 -18.57 20.00 -15.20
C ALA A 124 -19.34 21.29 -15.59
N ARG A 125 -20.22 21.26 -16.60
CA ARG A 125 -20.92 22.44 -17.12
C ARG A 125 -22.44 22.23 -17.24
N LEU A 126 -23.09 21.76 -16.19
CA LEU A 126 -24.52 22.00 -16.04
C LEU A 126 -24.70 23.31 -15.25
N PRO A 127 -25.18 24.40 -15.87
CA PRO A 127 -25.60 25.57 -15.11
C PRO A 127 -26.70 25.14 -14.13
N SER A 128 -26.59 25.57 -12.88
CA SER A 128 -27.59 25.34 -11.85
C SER A 128 -28.95 25.78 -12.38
N ARG A 129 -29.88 24.84 -12.49
CA ARG A 129 -31.27 25.13 -12.85
C ARG A 129 -31.89 25.88 -11.67
N GLY A 130 -31.82 27.20 -11.72
CA GLY A 130 -32.20 28.08 -10.63
C GLY A 130 -32.39 29.53 -11.07
N GLU A 131 -33.05 29.75 -12.20
CA GLU A 131 -33.74 31.02 -12.50
C GLU A 131 -35.07 30.69 -13.18
N ALA A 132 -36.08 30.42 -12.36
CA ALA A 132 -37.48 30.63 -12.70
C ALA A 132 -38.28 30.61 -11.39
N SER A 133 -38.41 31.81 -10.82
CA SER A 133 -39.62 32.40 -10.19
C SER A 133 -39.26 33.37 -9.07
#